data_AF-A0A353PC15-F1
#
_entry.id   AF-A0A353PC15-F1
#
_cell.length_a   1.000
_cell.length_b   1.000
_cell.length_c   1.000
_cell.angle_alpha   90.00
_cell.angle_beta   90.00
_cell.angle_gamma   90.00
#
_symmetry.space_group_name_H-M   'P 1'
#
loop_
_entity.id
_entity.type
_entity.pdbx_description
1 polymer ?
#
loop_
_entity_poly.entity_id
_entity_poly.type
_entity_poly.pdbx_seq_one_letter_code
_entity_poly.pdbx_strand_id
1 'polypeptide(L)' 'MPWWTLAPLPPDAAAGEAATARWNSLTKPPGSLGRLERADAASIAAHYGSVSVGTY' A
#
# COMPACT_ATOMS: atom_id res chain seq x y z
N MET A 1 19.82 -22.71 -6.72
CA MET A 1 18.83 -22.28 -7.72
C MET A 1 19.05 -20.80 -8.01
N PRO A 2 19.02 -20.35 -9.26
CA PRO A 2 19.27 -18.95 -9.56
C PRO A 2 18.14 -18.05 -9.03
N TRP A 3 18.48 -16.88 -8.50
CA TRP A 3 17.54 -15.97 -7.84
C TRP A 3 16.38 -15.51 -8.74
N TRP A 4 16.58 -15.47 -10.06
CA TRP A 4 15.54 -15.11 -11.04
C TRP A 4 14.47 -16.18 -11.28
N THR A 5 14.61 -17.37 -10.68
CA THR A 5 13.61 -18.46 -10.79
C THR A 5 12.62 -18.52 -9.63
N LEU A 6 12.78 -17.65 -8.63
CA LEU A 6 11.85 -17.57 -7.52
C LEU A 6 10.55 -16.89 -7.99
N ALA A 7 9.42 -17.53 -7.71
CA ALA A 7 8.12 -16.90 -7.89
C ALA A 7 8.03 -15.67 -6.96
N PRO A 8 7.54 -14.51 -7.46
CA PRO A 8 7.30 -13.35 -6.62
C PRO A 8 6.35 -13.72 -5.47
N LEU A 9 6.68 -13.29 -4.26
CA LEU A 9 5.78 -13.45 -3.12
C LEU A 9 4.51 -12.61 -3.38
N PRO A 10 3.31 -13.13 -3.10
CA PRO A 10 2.09 -12.33 -3.24
C PRO A 10 2.13 -11.11 -2.29
N PRO A 11 1.54 -9.97 -2.70
CA PRO A 11 1.42 -8.80 -1.85
C PRO A 11 0.67 -9.10 -0.53
N ASP A 12 1.05 -8.43 0.55
CA ASP A 12 0.42 -8.57 1.86
C ASP A 12 -0.96 -7.86 1.89
N ALA A 13 -2.02 -8.65 1.87
CA ALA A 13 -3.39 -8.15 1.94
C ALA A 13 -3.69 -7.37 3.23
N ALA A 14 -3.13 -7.80 4.37
CA ALA A 14 -3.39 -7.15 5.66
C ALA A 14 -2.75 -5.75 5.71
N ALA A 15 -1.54 -5.60 5.16
CA ALA A 15 -0.89 -4.31 5.02
C ALA A 15 -1.69 -3.37 4.09
N GLY A 16 -2.25 -3.89 3.00
CA GLY A 16 -3.12 -3.13 2.09
C GLY A 16 -4.42 -2.64 2.75
N GLU A 17 -5.07 -3.49 3.54
CA GLU A 17 -6.28 -3.13 4.30
C GLU A 17 -5.97 -2.08 5.39
N ALA A 18 -4.89 -2.25 6.15
CA ALA A 18 -4.49 -1.31 7.17
C ALA A 18 -4.14 0.09 6.60
N ALA A 19 -3.49 0.13 5.43
CA ALA A 19 -3.23 1.38 4.72
C ALA A 19 -4.51 2.06 4.25
N THR A 20 -5.49 1.28 3.77
CA THR A 20 -6.81 1.79 3.39
C THR A 20 -7.54 2.40 4.59
N ALA A 21 -7.56 1.70 5.73
CA ALA A 21 -8.18 2.18 6.95
C ALA A 21 -7.55 3.50 7.44
N ARG A 22 -6.22 3.60 7.42
CA ARG A 22 -5.49 4.84 7.75
C ARG A 22 -5.79 5.97 6.77
N TRP A 23 -5.91 5.67 5.48
CA TRP A 23 -6.21 6.70 4.47
C TRP A 23 -7.60 7.31 4.66
N ASN A 24 -8.57 6.48 5.06
CA ASN A 24 -9.94 6.90 5.35
C ASN A 24 -10.04 7.72 6.65
N SER A 25 -9.09 7.58 7.59
CA SER A 25 -9.06 8.35 8.83
C SER A 25 -8.38 9.72 8.69
N LEU A 26 -7.82 10.05 7.52
CA LEU A 26 -7.18 11.36 7.29
C LEU A 26 -8.23 12.47 7.26
N THR A 27 -7.92 13.61 7.87
CA THR A 27 -8.75 14.82 7.84
C THR A 27 -8.67 15.46 6.45
N LYS A 28 -9.37 14.85 5.49
CA LYS A 28 -9.52 15.32 4.11
C LYS A 28 -10.93 15.01 3.64
N PRO A 29 -11.52 15.84 2.76
CA PRO A 29 -12.77 15.47 2.12
C PRO A 29 -12.57 14.17 1.32
N PRO A 30 -13.50 13.20 1.39
CA PRO A 30 -13.42 12.02 0.54
C PRO A 30 -13.45 12.44 -0.93
N GLY A 31 -12.59 11.86 -1.77
CA GLY A 31 -12.49 12.23 -3.19
C GLY A 31 -11.55 13.40 -3.48
N SER A 32 -11.09 14.14 -2.46
CA SER A 32 -10.28 15.36 -2.64
C SER A 32 -8.90 15.10 -3.28
N LEU A 33 -8.40 13.87 -3.22
CA LEU A 33 -7.09 13.49 -3.77
C LEU A 33 -7.20 12.73 -5.11
N GLY A 34 -8.42 12.49 -5.61
CA GLY A 34 -8.66 11.93 -6.94
C GLY A 34 -7.89 10.63 -7.22
N ARG A 35 -6.97 10.65 -8.20
CA ARG A 35 -6.16 9.47 -8.56
C ARG A 35 -5.12 9.11 -7.50
N LEU A 36 -4.63 10.08 -6.72
CA LEU A 36 -3.71 9.83 -5.61
C LEU A 36 -4.39 9.09 -4.45
N GLU A 37 -5.70 9.28 -4.30
CA GLU A 37 -6.54 8.51 -3.38
C GLU A 37 -6.70 7.06 -3.80
N ARG A 38 -6.70 6.81 -5.12
CA ARG A 38 -6.92 5.49 -5.71
C ARG A 38 -5.61 4.75 -6.04
N ALA A 39 -4.46 5.43 -6.07
CA ALA A 39 -3.23 4.86 -6.63
C ALA A 39 -2.36 4.12 -5.61
N ASP A 40 -2.03 4.67 -4.46
CA ASP A 40 -0.71 4.30 -3.92
C ASP A 40 -0.67 3.65 -2.55
N ALA A 41 -1.46 4.09 -1.56
CA ALA A 41 -1.21 3.65 -0.18
C ALA A 41 -1.41 2.14 0.04
N ALA A 42 -2.51 1.56 -0.46
CA ALA A 42 -2.81 0.14 -0.26
C ALA A 42 -1.96 -0.79 -1.13
N SER A 43 -1.73 -0.43 -2.40
CA SER A 43 -0.92 -1.22 -3.33
C SER A 43 0.55 -1.21 -2.91
N ILE A 44 1.06 -0.05 -2.50
CA ILE A 44 2.43 0.09 -1.98
C ILE A 44 2.55 -0.61 -0.63
N ALA A 45 1.60 -0.44 0.29
CA ALA A 45 1.68 -1.13 1.59
C ALA A 45 1.66 -2.65 1.45
N ALA A 46 0.83 -3.18 0.54
CA ALA A 46 0.79 -4.60 0.24
C ALA A 46 2.09 -5.08 -0.41
N HIS A 47 2.70 -4.28 -1.30
CA HIS A 47 3.95 -4.63 -1.96
C HIS A 47 5.16 -4.63 -1.00
N TYR A 48 5.21 -3.69 -0.07
CA TYR A 48 6.31 -3.55 0.91
C TYR A 48 6.04 -4.25 2.25
N GLY A 49 4.83 -4.81 2.45
CA GLY A 49 4.41 -5.38 3.74
C GLY A 49 4.41 -4.35 4.89
N SER A 50 4.27 -3.06 4.58
CA SER A 50 4.39 -1.98 5.56
C SER A 50 3.38 -0.87 5.28
N VAL A 51 2.67 -0.44 6.33
CA VAL A 51 1.67 0.65 6.29
C VAL A 51 2.34 2.05 6.26
N SER A 52 3.66 2.10 6.49
CA SER A 52 4.48 3.30 6.39
C SER A 52 5.57 3.07 5.36
N VAL A 53 5.52 3.80 4.24
CA VAL A 53 6.71 4.01 3.41
C VAL A 53 7.64 4.89 4.24
N GLY A 54 8.80 4.37 4.62
CA GLY A 54 9.74 5.05 5.49
C GLY A 54 10.00 6.49 5.03
N THR A 55 9.94 7.42 5.98
CA THR A 55 10.48 8.77 5.78
C THR A 55 12.00 8.62 5.70
N TYR A 56 12.59 8.99 4.57
CA TYR A 56 14.04 9.12 4.43
C TYR A 56 14.55 10.33 5.20
#